data_AF-A0A0A9DQK6-F1
#
_entry.id   AF-A0A0A9DQK6-F1
#
_cell.length_a   1.000
_cell.length_b   1.000
_cell.length_c   1.000
_cell.angle_alpha   90.00
_cell.angle_beta   90.00
_cell.angle_gamma   90.00
#
_symmetry.space_group_name_H-M   'P 1'
#
loop_
_entity.id
_entity.type
_entity.pdbx_description
1 polymer ?
#
loop_
_entity_poly.entity_id
_entity_poly.type
_entity_poly.pdbx_seq_one_letter_code
_entity_poly.pdbx_strand_id
1 'polypeptide(L)'
;METKKKMLATLVGCNYAGTRYELRGCINDVLAMRDVLVARFSFAPADITVLTDDRGAAVLPTGANIKRALAEMVARAASGDGLFFHYSGHGTLIPPVKPHHHGHGRDARERDEAIVPCDFNLITGNVHRNG
;
A
#
# COMPACT_ATOMS: atom_id res chain seq x y z
N MET A 1 1.98 26.91 -21.87
CA MET A 1 0.77 26.15 -21.49
C MET A 1 1.00 25.61 -20.09
N GLU A 2 0.22 26.04 -19.13
CA GLU A 2 0.30 25.54 -17.75
C GLU A 2 -0.38 24.17 -17.72
N THR A 3 0.39 23.11 -17.48
CA THR A 3 -0.15 21.75 -17.34
C THR A 3 -0.97 21.69 -16.06
N LYS A 4 -2.27 21.38 -16.18
CA LYS A 4 -3.15 21.19 -15.02
C LYS A 4 -2.55 20.11 -14.11
N LYS A 5 -2.30 20.47 -12.85
CA LYS A 5 -1.82 19.55 -11.80
C LYS A 5 -2.74 18.34 -11.69
N LYS A 6 -2.17 17.14 -11.73
CA LYS A 6 -2.90 15.88 -11.53
C LYS A 6 -2.77 15.40 -10.10
N MET A 7 -3.82 14.74 -9.63
CA MET A 7 -3.86 14.08 -8.34
C MET A 7 -4.09 12.58 -8.62
N LEU A 8 -3.05 11.77 -8.40
CA LEU A 8 -3.08 10.33 -8.65
C LEU A 8 -3.21 9.59 -7.32
N ALA A 9 -4.02 8.54 -7.27
CA ALA A 9 -4.19 7.73 -6.06
C ALA A 9 -4.06 6.23 -6.33
N THR A 10 -3.50 5.52 -5.36
CA THR A 10 -3.58 4.05 -5.27
C THR A 10 -4.18 3.69 -3.91
N LEU A 11 -5.32 3.00 -3.93
CA LEU A 11 -6.07 2.57 -2.74
C LEU A 11 -6.10 1.05 -2.68
N VAL A 12 -5.74 0.48 -1.52
CA VAL A 12 -5.58 -0.97 -1.35
C VAL A 12 -6.33 -1.42 -0.09
N GLY A 13 -7.33 -2.29 -0.26
CA GLY A 13 -8.13 -2.84 0.82
C GLY A 13 -8.06 -4.36 0.85
N CYS A 14 -7.57 -4.94 1.94
CA CYS A 14 -7.45 -6.38 2.12
C CYS A 14 -8.32 -6.86 3.30
N ASN A 15 -9.32 -7.69 3.03
CA ASN A 15 -10.18 -8.34 4.03
C ASN A 15 -9.76 -9.80 4.33
N TYR A 16 -8.89 -10.42 3.55
CA TYR A 16 -8.39 -11.79 3.75
C TYR A 16 -9.53 -12.82 3.93
N ALA A 17 -10.62 -12.66 3.16
CA ALA A 17 -11.85 -13.43 3.32
C ALA A 17 -11.61 -14.94 3.28
N GLY A 18 -12.17 -15.67 4.24
CA GLY A 18 -12.02 -17.13 4.32
C GLY A 18 -10.67 -17.61 4.89
N THR A 19 -9.84 -16.70 5.40
CA THR A 19 -8.62 -17.04 6.15
C THR A 19 -8.82 -16.85 7.65
N ARG A 20 -7.91 -17.37 8.47
CA ARG A 20 -7.89 -17.09 9.92
C ARG A 20 -7.56 -15.64 10.29
N TYR A 21 -7.22 -14.81 9.31
CA TYR A 21 -6.81 -13.41 9.46
C TYR A 21 -7.85 -12.44 8.89
N GLU A 22 -9.09 -12.90 8.72
CA GLU A 22 -10.16 -12.12 8.09
C GLU A 22 -10.44 -10.79 8.80
N LEU A 23 -10.60 -9.73 8.01
CA LEU A 23 -11.09 -8.40 8.38
C LEU A 23 -12.37 -8.12 7.59
N ARG A 24 -13.19 -7.16 8.06
CA ARG A 24 -14.48 -6.84 7.44
C ARG A 24 -14.64 -5.37 7.03
N GLY A 25 -13.72 -4.50 7.45
CA GLY A 25 -13.80 -3.05 7.23
C GLY A 25 -12.95 -2.52 6.08
N CYS A 26 -11.87 -3.21 5.71
CA CYS A 26 -10.81 -2.62 4.90
C CYS A 26 -11.26 -2.25 3.49
N ILE A 27 -12.13 -3.06 2.89
CA ILE A 27 -12.73 -2.75 1.59
C ILE A 27 -13.65 -1.52 1.69
N ASN A 28 -14.45 -1.41 2.76
CA ASN A 28 -15.30 -0.23 2.97
C ASN A 28 -14.47 1.04 3.18
N ASP A 29 -13.36 0.96 3.91
CA ASP A 29 -12.46 2.09 4.14
C ASP A 29 -11.94 2.66 2.82
N VAL A 30 -11.46 1.81 1.91
CA VAL A 30 -10.90 2.28 0.63
C VAL A 30 -11.97 2.82 -0.32
N LEU A 31 -13.18 2.26 -0.30
CA LEU A 31 -14.30 2.77 -1.09
C LEU A 31 -14.78 4.14 -0.57
N ALA A 32 -14.90 4.28 0.76
CA ALA A 32 -15.21 5.57 1.38
C ALA A 32 -14.12 6.61 1.08
N MET A 33 -12.84 6.21 1.12
CA MET A 33 -11.72 7.09 0.79
C MET A 33 -11.75 7.52 -0.68
N ARG A 34 -12.03 6.60 -1.61
CA ARG A 34 -12.23 6.92 -3.02
C ARG A 34 -13.29 8.01 -3.19
N ASP A 35 -14.44 7.83 -2.55
CA ASP A 35 -15.56 8.75 -2.67
C ASP A 35 -15.22 10.14 -2.10
N VAL A 36 -14.46 10.18 -1.00
CA VAL A 36 -13.92 11.44 -0.44
C VAL A 36 -12.93 12.12 -1.38
N LEU A 37 -12.00 11.37 -1.99
CA LEU A 37 -11.00 11.92 -2.93
C LEU A 37 -11.68 12.53 -4.17
N VAL A 38 -12.69 11.87 -4.70
CA VAL A 38 -13.46 12.38 -5.84
C VAL A 38 -14.28 13.60 -5.43
N ALA A 39 -15.09 13.49 -4.36
CA ALA A 39 -16.07 14.51 -4.00
C ALA A 39 -15.46 15.79 -3.40
N ARG A 40 -14.37 15.66 -2.63
CA ARG A 40 -13.79 16.79 -1.87
C ARG A 40 -12.43 17.25 -2.38
N PHE A 41 -11.64 16.34 -2.96
CA PHE A 41 -10.28 16.64 -3.40
C PHE A 41 -10.13 16.70 -4.92
N SER A 42 -11.23 16.59 -5.67
CA SER A 42 -11.27 16.72 -7.13
C SER A 42 -10.31 15.77 -7.87
N PHE A 43 -10.06 14.58 -7.30
CA PHE A 43 -9.36 13.53 -8.03
C PHE A 43 -10.26 13.06 -9.18
N ALA A 44 -9.69 12.94 -10.38
CA ALA A 44 -10.42 12.33 -11.48
C ALA A 44 -10.58 10.82 -11.17
N PRO A 45 -11.77 10.21 -11.37
CA PRO A 45 -11.94 8.77 -11.12
C PRO A 45 -10.95 7.89 -11.90
N ALA A 46 -10.56 8.30 -13.10
CA ALA A 46 -9.56 7.61 -13.93
C ALA A 46 -8.10 7.70 -13.39
N ASP A 47 -7.87 8.61 -12.45
CA ASP A 47 -6.58 8.80 -11.78
C ASP A 47 -6.50 8.05 -10.44
N ILE A 48 -7.56 7.35 -10.05
CA ILE A 48 -7.63 6.53 -8.83
C ILE A 48 -7.60 5.04 -9.20
N THR A 49 -6.57 4.35 -8.74
CA THR A 49 -6.47 2.88 -8.85
C THR A 49 -6.92 2.26 -7.54
N VAL A 50 -7.82 1.28 -7.59
CA VAL A 50 -8.35 0.57 -6.41
C VAL A 50 -8.08 -0.92 -6.54
N LEU A 51 -7.45 -1.53 -5.53
CA LEU A 51 -7.22 -2.97 -5.42
C LEU A 51 -7.93 -3.50 -4.18
N THR A 52 -8.82 -4.49 -4.36
CA THR A 52 -9.52 -5.15 -3.26
C THR A 52 -9.54 -6.65 -3.45
N ASP A 53 -9.62 -7.41 -2.37
CA ASP A 53 -9.83 -8.85 -2.39
C ASP A 53 -11.33 -9.22 -2.26
N ASP A 54 -12.21 -8.33 -2.72
CA ASP A 54 -13.65 -8.62 -2.81
C ASP A 54 -13.93 -9.70 -3.85
N ARG A 55 -15.06 -10.39 -3.70
CA ARG A 55 -15.55 -11.35 -4.69
C ARG A 55 -15.89 -10.61 -5.98
N GLY A 56 -15.11 -10.85 -7.04
CA GLY A 56 -15.31 -10.23 -8.35
C GLY A 56 -14.38 -9.04 -8.64
N ALA A 57 -13.43 -8.73 -7.76
CA ALA A 57 -12.39 -7.76 -8.05
C ALA A 57 -11.56 -8.18 -9.29
N ALA A 58 -11.36 -7.24 -10.22
CA ALA A 58 -10.59 -7.51 -11.44
C ALA A 58 -9.08 -7.73 -11.15
N VAL A 59 -8.56 -7.05 -10.13
CA VAL A 59 -7.16 -7.13 -9.72
C VAL A 59 -7.08 -7.30 -8.20
N LEU A 60 -6.59 -8.46 -7.78
CA LEU A 60 -6.38 -8.75 -6.35
C LEU A 60 -5.18 -7.95 -5.79
N PRO A 61 -5.22 -7.54 -4.51
CA PRO A 61 -4.15 -6.82 -3.83
C PRO A 61 -3.02 -7.77 -3.39
N THR A 62 -2.43 -8.49 -4.36
CA THR A 62 -1.22 -9.30 -4.14
C THR A 62 0.00 -8.40 -4.01
N GLY A 63 1.08 -8.90 -3.41
CA GLY A 63 2.32 -8.13 -3.27
C GLY A 63 2.85 -7.62 -4.61
N ALA A 64 2.74 -8.41 -5.67
CA ALA A 64 3.13 -8.03 -7.03
C ALA A 64 2.21 -6.95 -7.63
N ASN A 65 0.89 -7.06 -7.44
CA ASN A 65 -0.07 -6.12 -8.01
C ASN A 65 -0.01 -4.76 -7.30
N ILE A 66 0.18 -4.73 -5.98
CA ILE A 66 0.37 -3.48 -5.22
C ILE A 66 1.64 -2.78 -5.68
N LYS A 67 2.78 -3.50 -5.79
CA LYS A 67 4.05 -2.92 -6.29
C LYS A 67 3.89 -2.36 -7.71
N ARG A 68 3.19 -3.09 -8.59
CA ARG A 68 2.91 -2.62 -9.96
C ARG A 68 2.08 -1.34 -9.96
N ALA A 69 0.97 -1.30 -9.21
CA ALA A 69 0.10 -0.12 -9.14
C ALA A 69 0.85 1.12 -8.61
N LEU A 70 1.69 0.94 -7.58
CA LEU A 70 2.56 2.00 -7.08
C LEU A 70 3.58 2.49 -8.13
N ALA A 71 4.23 1.56 -8.84
CA ALA A 71 5.18 1.90 -9.89
C ALA A 71 4.50 2.66 -11.05
N GLU A 72 3.31 2.23 -11.46
CA GLU A 72 2.50 2.90 -12.49
C GLU A 72 2.07 4.31 -12.05
N MET A 73 1.66 4.46 -10.78
CA MET A 73 1.29 5.76 -10.22
C MET A 73 2.48 6.74 -10.24
N VAL A 74 3.67 6.27 -9.85
CA VAL A 74 4.90 7.09 -9.89
C VAL A 74 5.31 7.41 -11.33
N ALA A 75 5.23 6.43 -12.25
CA ALA A 75 5.60 6.63 -13.65
C ALA A 75 4.69 7.63 -14.39
N ARG A 76 3.41 7.74 -13.99
CA ARG A 76 2.45 8.71 -14.54
C ARG A 76 2.59 10.13 -13.97
N ALA A 77 3.33 10.28 -12.87
CA ALA A 77 3.48 11.54 -12.16
C ALA A 77 4.47 12.47 -12.88
N ALA A 78 4.14 13.76 -12.90
CA ALA A 78 5.05 14.82 -13.32
C ALA A 78 5.37 15.75 -12.13
N SER A 79 6.39 16.59 -12.29
CA SER A 79 6.73 17.61 -11.29
C SER A 79 5.52 18.49 -10.99
N GLY A 80 5.17 18.60 -9.71
CA GLY A 80 4.02 19.36 -9.24
C GLY A 80 2.74 18.55 -9.02
N ASP A 81 2.65 17.32 -9.54
CA ASP A 81 1.52 16.41 -9.29
C ASP A 81 1.47 15.95 -7.83
N GLY A 82 0.27 15.62 -7.35
CA GLY A 82 0.06 15.01 -6.03
C GLY A 82 -0.12 13.51 -6.14
N LEU A 83 0.57 12.75 -5.29
CA LEU A 83 0.42 11.30 -5.17
C LEU A 83 -0.19 10.95 -3.81
N PHE A 84 -1.18 10.08 -3.82
CA PHE A 84 -1.84 9.60 -2.60
C PHE A 84 -1.85 8.07 -2.56
N PHE A 85 -1.36 7.51 -1.47
CA PHE A 85 -1.43 6.07 -1.21
C PHE A 85 -2.20 5.82 0.07
N HIS A 86 -3.21 4.95 0.00
CA HIS A 86 -3.97 4.52 1.17
C HIS A 86 -4.08 3.01 1.19
N TYR A 87 -3.71 2.44 2.33
CA TYR A 87 -3.75 1.01 2.58
C TYR A 87 -4.61 0.77 3.82
N SER A 88 -5.59 -0.14 3.71
CA SER A 88 -6.33 -0.69 4.84
C SER A 88 -6.20 -2.22 4.83
N GLY A 89 -5.66 -2.79 5.91
CA GLY A 89 -5.34 -4.20 6.05
C GLY A 89 -4.38 -4.46 7.20
N HIS A 90 -3.84 -5.69 7.30
CA HIS A 90 -2.85 -6.05 8.29
C HIS A 90 -1.49 -5.39 8.02
N GLY A 91 -0.80 -5.05 9.11
CA GLY A 91 0.62 -4.74 9.17
C GLY A 91 1.34 -5.70 10.09
N THR A 92 2.64 -5.88 9.90
CA THR A 92 3.45 -6.79 10.72
C THR A 92 4.87 -6.27 10.93
N LEU A 93 5.54 -6.83 11.93
CA LEU A 93 6.96 -6.60 12.23
C LEU A 93 7.75 -7.83 11.79
N ILE A 94 8.74 -7.64 10.92
CA ILE A 94 9.65 -8.68 10.48
C ILE A 94 10.78 -8.81 11.52
N PRO A 95 11.01 -10.02 12.08
CA PRO A 95 12.15 -10.25 12.95
C PRO A 95 13.49 -10.07 12.21
N PRO A 96 14.54 -9.54 12.86
CA PRO A 96 15.84 -9.36 12.24
C PRO A 96 16.46 -10.71 11.82
N VAL A 97 17.13 -10.71 10.66
CA VAL A 97 17.65 -11.92 9.98
C VAL A 97 18.93 -12.50 10.62
N LYS A 98 19.52 -11.82 11.61
CA LYS A 98 20.72 -12.29 12.32
C LYS A 98 20.51 -12.36 13.83
N PRO A 99 20.80 -13.50 14.49
CA PRO A 99 20.96 -13.54 15.93
C PRO A 99 22.27 -12.80 16.30
N HIS A 100 22.20 -11.90 17.27
CA HIS A 100 23.38 -11.16 17.73
C HIS A 100 24.39 -12.12 18.40
N HIS A 101 25.64 -12.09 17.93
CA HIS A 101 26.78 -12.36 18.79
C HIS A 101 27.01 -11.14 19.71
N HIS A 102 27.29 -11.43 20.98
CA HIS A 102 27.36 -10.50 22.11
C HIS A 102 28.15 -9.19 21.86
N GLY A 103 27.53 -8.05 22.20
CA GLY A 103 28.21 -6.77 22.35
C GLY A 103 27.28 -5.73 22.94
N HIS A 104 27.57 -5.28 24.17
CA HIS A 104 26.77 -4.33 24.92
C HIS A 104 26.60 -2.99 24.18
N GLY A 105 25.38 -2.67 23.78
CA GLY A 105 24.98 -1.35 23.29
C GLY A 105 23.46 -1.29 23.20
N ARG A 106 22.84 -0.38 23.95
CA ARG A 106 21.40 -0.13 23.87
C ARG A 106 21.13 0.54 22.53
N ASP A 107 20.53 -0.16 21.58
CA ASP A 107 19.74 0.44 20.52
C ASP A 107 18.56 -0.49 20.23
N ALA A 108 17.36 0.09 20.16
CA ALA A 108 16.15 -0.64 19.89
C ALA A 108 16.31 -1.38 18.55
N ARG A 109 16.17 -2.71 18.58
CA ARG A 109 16.18 -3.61 17.42
C ARG A 109 15.43 -2.94 16.26
N GLU A 110 16.12 -2.55 15.19
CA GLU A 110 15.46 -2.15 13.95
C GLU A 110 14.69 -3.38 13.45
N ARG A 111 13.38 -3.39 13.69
CA ARG A 111 12.46 -4.36 13.11
C ARG A 111 11.90 -3.71 11.86
N ASP A 112 11.97 -4.42 10.75
CA ASP A 112 11.35 -3.94 9.52
C ASP A 112 9.83 -4.04 9.66
N GLU A 113 9.13 -2.96 9.33
CA GLU A 113 7.68 -2.96 9.20
C GLU A 113 7.28 -3.37 7.78
N ALA A 114 6.21 -4.14 7.69
CA ALA A 114 5.64 -4.58 6.43
C ALA A 114 4.12 -4.49 6.43
N ILE A 115 3.57 -4.11 5.27
CA ILE A 115 2.16 -4.36 4.97
C ILE A 115 2.01 -5.81 4.48
N VAL A 116 0.83 -6.39 4.73
CA VAL A 116 0.53 -7.79 4.42
C VAL A 116 -0.46 -7.86 3.25
N PRO A 117 -0.03 -8.09 2.01
CA PRO A 117 -0.94 -8.26 0.89
C PRO A 117 -1.84 -9.50 1.04
N CYS A 118 -2.88 -9.65 0.20
CA CYS A 118 -3.82 -10.77 0.34
C CYS A 118 -3.20 -12.16 0.08
N ASP A 119 -2.05 -12.21 -0.62
CA ASP A 119 -1.25 -13.42 -0.84
C ASP A 119 -0.16 -13.63 0.24
N PHE A 120 -0.15 -12.81 1.29
CA PHE A 120 0.82 -12.81 2.39
C PHE A 120 2.28 -12.57 1.95
N ASN A 121 2.50 -12.14 0.71
CA ASN A 121 3.83 -11.79 0.19
C ASN A 121 4.23 -10.38 0.63
N LEU A 122 4.86 -10.29 1.79
CA LEU A 122 5.13 -9.05 2.52
C LEU A 122 5.80 -7.95 1.66
N ILE A 123 5.39 -6.70 1.90
CA ILE A 123 6.03 -5.51 1.33
C ILE A 123 6.64 -4.71 2.47
N THR A 124 7.97 -4.62 2.50
CA THR A 124 8.73 -3.89 3.51
C THR A 124 8.92 -2.42 3.15
N GLY A 125 8.99 -1.55 4.17
CA GLY A 125 9.36 -0.15 3.98
C GLY A 125 10.83 0.05 3.57
N ASN A 126 11.69 -0.89 3.93
CA ASN A 126 13.11 -0.87 3.62
C ASN A 126 13.38 -1.67 2.34
N VAL A 127 13.57 -0.96 1.23
CA VAL A 127 14.37 -1.48 0.11
C VAL A 127 15.79 -1.51 0.61
N HIS A 128 16.41 -2.69 0.77
CA HIS A 128 17.83 -2.76 1.10
C HIS A 128 18.60 -1.82 0.17
N ARG A 129 19.22 -0.78 0.74
CA ARG A 129 20.15 0.09 0.04
C ARG A 129 21.38 -0.75 -0.29
N ASN A 130 21.32 -1.49 -1.38
CA ASN A 130 22.54 -2.00 -1.99
C ASN A 130 23.22 -0.80 -2.63
N GLY A 131 24.18 -0.23 -1.88
CA GLY A 131 25.25 0.58 -2.44
C GLY A 131 26.23 -0.28 -3.24
#